data_AF-A0A8C0BME1-F1
#
_entry.id   AF-A0A8C0BME1-F1
#
_cell.length_a   1.000
_cell.length_b   1.000
_cell.length_c   1.000
_cell.angle_alpha   90.00
_cell.angle_beta   90.00
_cell.angle_gamma   90.00
#
_symmetry.space_group_name_H-M   'P 1'
#
loop_
_entity.id
_entity.type
_entity.pdbx_description
1 polymer ?
#
loop_
_entity_poly.entity_id
_entity_poly.type
_entity_poly.pdbx_seq_one_letter_code
_entity_poly.pdbx_strand_id
1 'polypeptide(L)' 'MARSLNEWLWQHEFWLPPGITWQDMQESEDVHYPQPRDLLLSIPFALILVVIRCAFER' A
#
# COMPACT_ATOMS: atom_id res chain seq x y z
N MET A 1 -6.65 -10.54 -13.43
CA MET A 1 -7.64 -9.77 -12.64
C MET A 1 -6.99 -8.95 -11.52
N ALA A 2 -6.25 -9.55 -10.57
CA ALA A 2 -5.67 -8.82 -9.44
C ALA A 2 -4.75 -7.63 -9.82
N ARG A 3 -3.95 -7.75 -10.89
CA ARG A 3 -3.10 -6.65 -11.37
C ARG A 3 -3.91 -5.42 -11.81
N SER A 4 -5.03 -5.61 -12.50
CA SER A 4 -5.88 -4.50 -12.96
C SER A 4 -6.55 -3.76 -11.79
N LEU A 5 -6.94 -4.49 -10.75
CA LEU A 5 -7.45 -3.89 -9.52
C LEU A 5 -6.36 -3.12 -8.77
N ASN A 6 -5.14 -3.65 -8.73
CA ASN A 6 -4.01 -2.98 -8.10
C ASN A 6 -3.66 -1.66 -8.80
N GLU A 7 -3.59 -1.66 -10.14
CA GLU A 7 -3.35 -0.44 -10.94
C GLU A 7 -4.47 0.59 -10.76
N TRP A 8 -5.73 0.14 -10.73
CA TRP A 8 -6.87 1.02 -10.50
C TRP A 8 -6.89 1.59 -9.07
N LEU A 9 -6.61 0.76 -8.07
CA LEU A 9 -6.50 1.17 -6.68
C LEU A 9 -5.37 2.20 -6.52
N TRP A 10 -4.23 2.00 -7.18
CA TRP A 10 -3.05 2.88 -7.12
C TRP A 10 -3.09 4.02 -8.14
N GLN A 11 -4.25 4.39 -8.66
CA GLN A 11 -4.32 5.60 -9.48
C GLN A 11 -3.89 6.84 -8.70
N HIS A 12 -3.00 7.63 -9.29
CA HIS A 12 -2.46 8.87 -8.72
C HIS A 12 -3.55 9.83 -8.25
N GLU A 13 -4.66 9.96 -8.98
CA GLU A 13 -5.75 10.88 -8.65
C GLU A 13 -6.43 10.59 -7.30
N PHE A 14 -6.40 9.35 -6.81
CA PHE A 14 -7.02 8.99 -5.53
C PHE A 14 -6.11 9.26 -4.33
N TRP A 15 -4.79 9.24 -4.54
CA TRP A 15 -3.80 9.27 -3.46
C TRP A 15 -2.92 10.51 -3.46
N LEU A 16 -2.69 11.11 -4.63
CA LEU A 16 -1.80 12.24 -4.83
C LEU A 16 -2.56 13.46 -5.37
N PRO A 17 -2.10 14.66 -5.02
CA PRO A 17 -2.60 15.88 -5.63
C PRO A 17 -2.29 15.91 -7.15
N PRO A 18 -3.11 16.63 -7.93
CA PRO A 18 -2.90 16.76 -9.38
C PRO A 18 -1.53 17.37 -9.67
N GLY A 19 -0.75 16.71 -10.53
CA GLY A 19 0.61 17.12 -10.91
C GLY A 19 1.73 16.26 -10.34
N ILE A 20 1.44 15.30 -9.46
CA ILE A 20 2.44 14.37 -8.90
C ILE A 20 2.05 12.93 -9.28
N THR A 21 3.02 12.15 -9.74
CA THR A 21 2.83 10.73 -10.05
C THR A 21 3.70 9.85 -9.15
N TRP A 22 3.34 8.58 -8.99
CA TRP A 22 4.09 7.55 -8.27
C TRP A 22 5.43 7.26 -8.98
N GLN A 23 5.56 7.64 -10.25
CA GLN A 23 6.84 7.62 -10.97
C GLN A 23 7.79 8.73 -10.50
N ASP A 24 7.28 9.87 -10.04
CA ASP A 24 8.07 10.95 -9.45
C ASP A 24 8.57 10.55 -8.04
N MET A 25 7.78 9.75 -7.32
CA MET A 25 8.17 9.15 -6.03
C MET A 25 9.08 7.91 -6.14
N GLN A 26 9.45 7.47 -7.36
CA GLN A 26 10.43 6.40 -7.54
C GLN A 26 11.85 6.96 -7.38
N GLU A 27 12.27 7.03 -6.13
CA GLU A 27 13.67 7.06 -5.70
C GLU A 27 14.52 8.17 -6.35
N SER A 28 14.32 9.40 -5.87
CA SER A 28 15.38 10.41 -5.92
C SER A 28 16.29 10.22 -4.71
N GLU A 29 17.61 10.21 -4.95
CA GLU A 29 18.69 9.86 -3.99
C GLU A 29 18.69 10.62 -2.64
N ASP A 30 17.80 11.60 -2.44
CA ASP A 30 17.74 12.49 -1.27
C ASP A 30 16.51 12.22 -0.36
N VAL A 31 15.46 11.54 -0.85
CA VAL A 31 14.19 11.38 -0.09
C VAL A 31 13.65 9.96 -0.16
N HIS A 32 13.66 9.29 0.99
CA HIS A 32 13.07 7.97 1.16
C HIS A 32 11.53 8.09 1.28
N TYR A 33 10.83 7.98 0.14
CA TYR A 33 9.37 7.97 0.15
C TYR A 33 8.84 6.62 0.65
N PRO A 34 7.79 6.61 1.49
CA PRO A 34 7.16 5.37 1.93
C PRO A 34 6.58 4.66 0.71
N GLN A 35 7.01 3.41 0.49
CA GLN A 35 6.60 2.69 -0.69
C GLN A 35 5.12 2.35 -0.60
N PRO A 36 4.37 2.43 -1.71
CA PRO A 36 2.98 1.98 -1.73
C PRO A 36 2.84 0.52 -1.29
N ARG A 37 3.90 -0.28 -1.45
CA ARG A 37 4.00 -1.67 -0.98
C ARG A 37 3.75 -1.80 0.52
N ASP A 38 4.17 -0.85 1.35
CA ASP A 38 3.93 -0.89 2.80
C ASP A 38 2.43 -0.89 3.15
N LEU A 39 1.62 -0.18 2.35
CA LEU A 39 0.16 -0.18 2.52
C LEU A 39 -0.44 -1.56 2.26
N LEU A 40 0.06 -2.25 1.23
CA LEU A 40 -0.34 -3.62 0.93
C LEU A 40 0.14 -4.61 2.00
N LEU A 41 1.30 -4.37 2.63
CA LEU A 41 1.81 -5.17 3.74
C LEU A 41 0.97 -5.01 5.02
N SER A 42 0.24 -3.91 5.17
CA SER A 42 -0.67 -3.70 6.30
C SER A 42 -1.84 -4.71 6.31
N ILE A 43 -2.36 -5.11 5.14
CA ILE A 43 -3.46 -6.08 5.01
C ILE A 43 -3.12 -7.47 5.59
N PRO A 44 -2.04 -8.15 5.16
CA PRO A 44 -1.66 -9.43 5.75
C PRO A 44 -1.30 -9.26 7.23
N PHE A 45 -0.74 -8.12 7.64
CA PHE A 45 -0.51 -7.84 9.07
C PHE A 45 -1.81 -7.80 9.87
N ALA A 46 -2.82 -7.09 9.39
CA ALA A 46 -4.14 -7.04 10.01
C ALA A 46 -4.77 -8.44 10.09
N LEU A 47 -4.67 -9.23 9.02
CA LEU A 47 -5.15 -10.62 9.01
C LEU A 47 -4.40 -11.49 10.04
N ILE A 48 -3.07 -11.37 10.13
CA ILE A 48 -2.27 -12.08 11.13
C ILE A 48 -2.73 -11.71 12.54
N LEU A 49 -2.91 -10.43 12.83
CA LEU A 49 -3.39 -9.97 14.14
C LEU A 49 -4.80 -10.51 14.45
N VAL A 50 -5.69 -10.56 13.45
CA VAL A 50 -7.03 -11.16 13.61
C VAL A 50 -6.94 -12.67 13.87
N VAL A 51 -6.07 -13.39 13.16
CA VAL A 51 -5.87 -14.83 13.38
C VAL A 51 -5.32 -15.10 14.79
N ILE A 52 -4.31 -14.32 15.22
CA ILE A 52 -3.78 -14.40 16.59
C ILE A 52 -4.90 -14.15 17.59
N ARG A 53 -5.68 -13.07 17.40
CA ARG A 53 -6.82 -12.76 18.26
C ARG A 53 -7.81 -13.92 18.35
N CYS A 54 -8.24 -14.48 17.22
CA CYS A 54 -9.14 -15.63 17.18
C CYS A 54 -8.55 -16.88 17.84
N ALA A 55 -7.23 -17.08 17.76
CA ALA A 55 -6.56 -18.22 18.40
C ALA A 55 -6.51 -18.09 19.92
N PHE A 56 -6.42 -16.86 20.45
CA PHE A 56 -6.41 -16.57 21.89
C PHE A 56 -7.81 -16.38 22.50
N GLU A 57 -8.83 -16.01 21.70
CA GLU A 57 -10.24 -15.94 22.13
C GLU A 57 -10.92 -17.34 22.16
N ARG A 58 -10.15 -18.44 22.10
CA ARG A 58 -10.61 -19.83 22.30
C ARG A 58 -9.95 -20.44 23.53
#